data_AF-A0A2N0P868-F1
#
_entry.id   AF-A0A2N0P868-F1
#
_cell.length_a   1.000
_cell.length_b   1.000
_cell.length_c   1.000
_cell.angle_alpha   90.00
_cell.angle_beta   90.00
_cell.angle_gamma   90.00
#
_symmetry.space_group_name_H-M   'P 1'
#
loop_
_entity.id
_entity.type
_entity.pdbx_description
1 polymer ?
#
loop_
_entity_poly.entity_id
_entity_poly.type
_entity_poly.pdbx_seq_one_letter_code
_entity_poly.pdbx_strand_id
1 'polypeptide(L)'
;MVFNWDYLFEILVSSSSPNLFKFKFYFYEAPKLESLKLFLDNWKGRRSILLQTIQDNSWGLGLEIGMKYFELMEEYKMQGIILNGFKKTFNLRIILYINKKNL
;
A
#
# COMPACT_ATOMS: atom_id res chain seq x y z
N MET A 1 -13.55 13.09 -10.34
CA MET A 1 -13.25 11.96 -11.25
C MET A 1 -12.52 10.92 -10.42
N VAL A 2 -13.04 9.71 -10.32
CA VAL A 2 -12.42 8.63 -9.53
C VAL A 2 -11.29 8.03 -10.37
N PHE A 3 -10.09 7.91 -9.81
CA PHE A 3 -8.96 7.26 -10.48
C PHE A 3 -9.18 5.74 -10.52
N ASN A 4 -9.05 5.12 -11.70
CA ASN A 4 -9.25 3.68 -11.84
C ASN A 4 -7.99 2.90 -11.45
N TRP A 5 -7.92 2.54 -10.17
CA TRP A 5 -6.83 1.75 -9.61
C TRP A 5 -6.75 0.33 -10.15
N ASP A 6 -7.89 -0.31 -10.41
CA ASP A 6 -7.94 -1.69 -10.92
C ASP A 6 -7.22 -1.78 -12.27
N TYR A 7 -7.54 -0.84 -13.18
CA TYR A 7 -6.90 -0.77 -14.49
C TYR A 7 -5.40 -0.48 -14.41
N LEU A 8 -4.98 0.43 -13.53
CA LEU A 8 -3.55 0.67 -13.31
C LEU A 8 -2.84 -0.61 -12.83
N PHE A 9 -3.40 -1.29 -11.83
CA PHE A 9 -2.80 -2.50 -11.28
C PHE A 9 -2.74 -3.65 -12.28
N GLU A 10 -3.76 -3.82 -13.13
CA GLU A 10 -3.74 -4.78 -14.23
C GLU A 10 -2.59 -4.50 -15.21
N ILE A 11 -2.40 -3.23 -15.61
CA ILE A 11 -1.28 -2.83 -16.47
C ILE A 11 0.06 -3.11 -15.77
N LEU A 12 0.19 -2.77 -14.49
CA LEU A 12 1.44 -2.99 -13.76
C LEU A 12 1.78 -4.48 -13.66
N VAL A 13 0.82 -5.34 -13.37
CA VAL A 13 1.05 -6.80 -13.31
C VAL A 13 1.45 -7.33 -14.68
N SER A 14 0.73 -6.96 -15.74
CA SER A 14 0.95 -7.49 -17.09
C SER A 14 2.23 -6.96 -17.75
N SER A 15 2.53 -5.69 -17.56
CA SER A 15 3.52 -4.96 -18.36
C SER A 15 4.85 -4.71 -17.64
N SER A 16 4.91 -4.91 -16.32
CA SER A 16 6.15 -4.69 -15.58
C SER A 16 7.18 -5.76 -15.85
N SER A 17 8.43 -5.32 -16.03
CA SER A 17 9.59 -6.21 -16.10
C SER A 17 9.71 -7.08 -14.83
N PRO A 18 10.19 -8.33 -14.92
CA PRO A 18 10.51 -9.18 -13.77
C PRO A 18 11.49 -8.53 -12.76
N ASN A 19 12.30 -7.57 -13.23
CA ASN A 19 13.26 -6.84 -12.41
C ASN A 19 12.66 -5.60 -11.73
N LEU A 20 11.41 -5.22 -12.02
CA LEU A 20 10.78 -4.07 -11.37
C LEU A 20 10.41 -4.44 -9.93
N PHE A 21 11.09 -3.83 -8.96
CA PHE A 21 10.92 -4.15 -7.54
C PHE A 21 10.51 -2.96 -6.69
N LYS A 22 10.20 -1.79 -7.26
CA LYS A 22 9.84 -0.60 -6.48
C LYS A 22 8.67 0.14 -7.10
N PHE A 23 7.65 0.38 -6.27
CA PHE A 23 6.50 1.22 -6.60
C PHE A 23 6.37 2.35 -5.59
N LYS A 24 6.03 3.53 -6.10
CA LYS A 24 5.75 4.70 -5.28
C LYS A 24 4.49 5.37 -5.77
N PHE A 25 3.42 5.25 -4.99
CA PHE A 25 2.12 5.82 -5.33
C PHE A 25 1.85 7.07 -4.50
N TYR A 26 1.50 8.14 -5.20
CA TYR A 26 1.01 9.38 -4.62
C TYR A 26 -0.45 9.52 -5.02
N PHE A 27 -1.33 9.71 -4.05
CA PHE A 27 -2.76 9.78 -4.33
C PHE A 27 -3.53 10.64 -3.33
N TYR A 28 -4.63 11.20 -3.80
CA TYR A 28 -5.62 11.85 -2.95
C TYR A 28 -6.60 10.81 -2.39
N GLU A 29 -7.19 10.02 -3.30
CA GLU A 29 -8.07 8.91 -2.97
C GLU A 29 -7.32 7.58 -3.06
N ALA A 30 -7.35 6.81 -1.97
CA ALA A 30 -6.69 5.51 -1.90
C ALA A 30 -7.34 4.51 -2.86
N PRO A 31 -6.58 3.52 -3.39
CA PRO A 31 -7.19 2.35 -4.02
C PRO A 31 -8.13 1.68 -3.03
N LYS A 32 -9.12 0.93 -3.50
CA LYS A 32 -9.88 0.03 -2.62
C LYS A 32 -8.96 -1.05 -2.05
N LEU A 33 -9.30 -1.58 -0.88
CA LEU A 33 -8.49 -2.57 -0.20
C LEU A 33 -8.41 -3.86 -1.03
N GLU A 34 -9.52 -4.24 -1.65
CA GLU A 34 -9.63 -5.41 -2.53
C GLU A 34 -8.77 -5.26 -3.78
N SER A 35 -8.74 -4.07 -4.38
CA SER A 35 -7.89 -3.75 -5.54
C SER A 35 -6.41 -3.90 -5.20
N LEU A 36 -5.98 -3.35 -4.06
CA LEU A 36 -4.60 -3.47 -3.60
C LEU A 36 -4.22 -4.92 -3.26
N LYS A 37 -5.13 -5.66 -2.62
CA LYS A 37 -4.96 -7.08 -2.32
C LYS A 37 -4.77 -7.89 -3.60
N LEU A 38 -5.65 -7.70 -4.59
CA LEU A 38 -5.57 -8.39 -5.88
C LEU A 38 -4.26 -8.10 -6.61
N PHE A 39 -3.80 -6.84 -6.60
CA PHE A 39 -2.49 -6.46 -7.14
C PHE A 39 -1.35 -7.25 -6.50
N LEU A 40 -1.32 -7.33 -5.17
CA LEU A 40 -0.27 -8.04 -4.42
C LEU A 40 -0.35 -9.56 -4.60
N ASP A 41 -1.56 -10.12 -4.67
CA ASP A 41 -1.79 -11.53 -5.00
C ASP A 41 -1.25 -11.87 -6.39
N ASN A 42 -1.50 -11.02 -7.37
CA ASN A 42 -1.00 -11.18 -8.74
C ASN A 42 0.52 -10.93 -8.86
N TRP A 43 1.15 -10.37 -7.83
CA TRP A 43 2.60 -10.20 -7.77
C TRP A 43 3.34 -11.39 -7.16
N LYS A 44 2.61 -12.39 -6.63
CA LYS A 44 3.20 -13.63 -6.08
C LYS A 44 4.06 -14.33 -7.14
N GLY A 45 5.16 -14.92 -6.68
CA GLY A 45 6.14 -15.59 -7.55
C GLY A 45 7.10 -14.65 -8.31
N ARG A 46 6.94 -13.32 -8.16
CA ARG A 46 7.90 -12.33 -8.67
C ARG A 46 8.86 -11.87 -7.58
N ARG A 47 9.84 -11.03 -7.97
CA ARG A 47 10.70 -10.32 -7.03
C ARG A 47 9.86 -9.46 -6.09
N SER A 48 10.15 -9.54 -4.80
CA SER A 48 9.48 -8.78 -3.75
C SER A 48 9.49 -7.28 -4.02
N ILE A 49 8.39 -6.60 -3.70
CA ILE A 49 8.13 -5.19 -3.98
C ILE A 49 8.52 -4.31 -2.80
N LEU A 50 9.33 -3.29 -3.04
CA LEU A 50 9.36 -2.10 -2.21
C LEU A 50 8.17 -1.19 -2.56
N LEU A 51 7.09 -1.27 -1.76
CA LEU A 51 5.87 -0.50 -1.97
C LEU A 51 5.84 0.71 -1.04
N GLN A 52 5.79 1.91 -1.61
CA GLN A 52 5.65 3.17 -0.90
C GLN A 52 4.34 3.84 -1.29
N THR A 53 3.53 4.23 -0.31
CA THR A 53 2.25 4.93 -0.55
C THR A 53 2.24 6.25 0.22
N ILE A 54 1.83 7.31 -0.45
CA ILE A 54 1.74 8.65 0.14
C ILE A 54 0.37 9.20 -0.21
N GLN A 55 -0.47 9.34 0.82
CA GLN A 55 -1.77 9.97 0.68
C GLN A 55 -1.65 11.47 0.96
N ASP A 56 -2.01 12.30 -0.01
CA ASP A 56 -2.16 13.74 0.16
C ASP A 56 -3.47 14.02 0.93
N ASN A 57 -3.37 14.64 2.11
CA ASN A 57 -4.44 14.64 3.09
C ASN A 57 -4.94 16.05 3.48
N SER A 58 -6.06 16.47 2.89
CA SER A 58 -6.97 17.42 3.55
C SER A 58 -7.87 16.71 4.58
N TRP A 59 -8.25 15.44 4.35
CA TRP A 59 -9.14 14.64 5.22
C TRP A 59 -8.68 13.18 5.29
N GLY A 60 -7.48 12.93 5.81
CA GLY A 60 -6.81 11.63 5.77
C GLY A 60 -7.71 10.42 6.08
N LEU A 61 -7.34 9.24 5.56
CA LEU A 61 -8.08 7.98 5.74
C LEU A 61 -8.57 7.81 7.18
N GLY A 62 -9.86 7.53 7.38
CA GLY A 62 -10.43 7.25 8.70
C GLY A 62 -9.63 6.15 9.40
N LEU A 63 -9.45 6.26 10.72
CA LEU A 63 -8.53 5.43 11.50
C LEU A 63 -8.74 3.92 11.25
N GLU A 64 -10.00 3.46 11.23
CA GLU A 64 -10.36 2.06 10.98
C GLU A 64 -9.90 1.61 9.58
N ILE A 65 -10.15 2.43 8.56
CA ILE A 65 -9.75 2.14 7.19
C ILE A 65 -8.21 2.08 7.12
N GLY A 66 -7.52 3.03 7.76
CA GLY A 66 -6.06 3.05 7.86
C GLY A 66 -5.47 1.78 8.48
N MET A 67 -6.12 1.23 9.52
CA MET A 67 -5.71 -0.02 10.15
C MET A 67 -5.85 -1.22 9.21
N LYS A 68 -6.95 -1.31 8.43
CA LYS A 68 -7.13 -2.40 7.46
C LYS A 68 -6.03 -2.43 6.39
N TYR A 69 -5.61 -1.26 5.89
CA TYR A 69 -4.47 -1.20 4.97
C TYR A 69 -3.16 -1.60 5.65
N PHE A 70 -2.94 -1.18 6.90
CA PHE A 70 -1.73 -1.55 7.63
C PHE A 70 -1.66 -3.08 7.85
N GLU A 71 -2.73 -3.69 8.31
CA GLU A 71 -2.83 -5.15 8.51
C GLU A 71 -2.56 -5.91 7.22
N LEU A 72 -3.18 -5.49 6.10
CA LEU A 72 -2.91 -6.05 4.78
C LEU A 72 -1.41 -5.93 4.45
N MET A 73 -0.82 -4.76 4.62
CA MET A 73 0.60 -4.57 4.31
C MET A 73 1.53 -5.44 5.17
N GLU A 74 1.22 -5.65 6.45
CA GLU A 74 1.99 -6.55 7.31
C GLU A 74 1.82 -8.03 6.91
N GLU A 75 0.61 -8.44 6.51
CA GLU A 75 0.36 -9.79 5.99
C GLU A 75 1.27 -10.10 4.78
N TYR A 76 1.31 -9.21 3.79
CA TYR A 76 2.10 -9.41 2.58
C TYR A 76 3.61 -9.22 2.80
N LYS A 77 4.02 -8.52 3.86
CA LYS A 77 5.42 -8.52 4.32
C LYS A 77 5.82 -9.86 4.91
N MET A 78 4.98 -10.47 5.75
CA MET A 78 5.24 -11.81 6.31
C MET A 78 5.34 -12.86 5.21
N GLN A 79 4.59 -12.70 4.13
CA GLN A 79 4.66 -13.57 2.93
C GLN A 79 5.88 -13.29 2.03
N GLY A 80 6.70 -12.28 2.33
CA GLY A 80 7.87 -11.90 1.53
C GLY A 80 7.52 -11.24 0.19
N ILE A 81 6.27 -10.85 -0.03
CA ILE A 81 5.82 -10.17 -1.26
C ILE A 81 6.21 -8.69 -1.21
N ILE A 82 6.18 -8.09 -0.01
CA ILE A 82 6.56 -6.70 0.22
C ILE A 82 7.87 -6.64 1.01
N LEU A 83 8.83 -5.85 0.52
CA LEU A 83 10.09 -5.56 1.19
C LEU A 83 9.96 -4.37 2.15
N ASN A 84 10.64 -4.49 3.29
CA ASN A 84 10.74 -3.45 4.30
C ASN A 84 11.76 -2.37 3.87
N GLY A 85 11.46 -1.57 2.85
CA GLY A 85 12.30 -0.42 2.56
C GLY A 85 11.96 0.71 3.53
N PHE A 86 12.77 0.84 4.57
CA PHE A 86 12.64 1.85 5.62
C PHE A 86 12.53 3.27 5.04
N LYS A 87 11.30 3.72 4.82
CA LYS A 87 10.80 5.04 5.21
C LYS A 87 9.40 4.81 5.75
N LYS A 88 9.22 5.17 7.02
CA LYS A 88 7.97 5.14 7.79
C LYS A 88 6.94 6.04 7.11
N THR A 89 6.31 5.50 6.06
CA THR A 89 5.32 6.18 5.22
C THR A 89 4.19 5.20 4.95
N PHE A 90 3.67 4.59 6.01
CA PHE A 90 2.24 4.66 6.27
C PHE A 90 2.11 5.78 7.30
N ASN A 91 1.36 6.84 6.94
CA ASN A 91 1.19 8.09 7.68
C ASN A 91 1.64 8.01 9.15
N LEU A 92 2.71 8.72 9.51
CA LEU A 92 3.16 8.88 10.90
C LEU A 92 1.99 9.28 11.84
N ARG A 93 0.93 9.89 11.31
CA ARG A 93 -0.30 10.20 12.04
C ARG A 93 -1.03 8.98 12.63
N ILE A 94 -1.07 7.82 11.96
CA ILE A 94 -1.73 6.62 12.50
C ILE A 94 -0.92 6.04 13.68
N ILE A 95 0.40 5.92 13.51
CA ILE A 95 1.30 5.42 14.56
C ILE A 95 1.36 6.40 15.75
N LEU A 96 1.40 7.71 15.49
CA LEU A 96 1.34 8.74 16.54
C LEU A 96 -0.01 8.72 17.28
N TYR A 97 -1.12 8.45 16.59
CA TYR A 97 -2.44 8.31 17.23
C TYR A 97 -2.51 7.07 18.13
N ILE A 98 -2.00 5.93 17.67
CA ILE A 98 -1.92 4.68 18.46
C ILE A 98 -1.05 4.89 19.72
N ASN A 99 0.09 5.56 19.60
CA ASN A 99 0.97 5.83 20.75
C ASN A 99 0.39 6.86 21.73
N LYS A 100 -0.50 7.76 21.28
CA LYS A 100 -1.14 8.77 22.15
C LYS A 100 -2.32 8.21 22.97
N LYS A 101 -2.94 7.10 22.54
CA LYS A 101 -4.06 6.45 23.27
C LYS A 101 -3.63 5.39 24.30
N ASN A 102 -2.36 5.01 24.32
CA ASN A 102 -1.80 4.02 25.24
C ASN A 102 -0.96 4.66 26.38
N LEU A 103 -1.21 5.94 26.68
CA LEU A 103 -0.63 6.72 27.78
C LEU A 103 -1.74 7.37 28.61
#